data_AF-A0A6B0WS15-F1
#
_entry.id   AF-A0A6B0WS15-F1
#
_cell.length_a   1.000
_cell.length_b   1.000
_cell.length_c   1.000
_cell.angle_alpha   90.00
_cell.angle_beta   90.00
_cell.angle_gamma   90.00
#
_symmetry.space_group_name_H-M   'P 1'
#
loop_
_entity.id
_entity.type
_entity.pdbx_description
1 polymer ?
#
loop_
_entity_poly.entity_id
_entity_poly.type
_entity_poly.pdbx_seq_one_letter_code
_entity_poly.pdbx_strand_id
1 'polypeptide(L)'
;MGGNDMRSIIAQILVLGLLFYAGPLLAQEWGDVSEEILGMTGIPEDSEADAVILFDKGTIAITLRFQLVIQRHTRIKILTERGLKYGDVSIYLGSDDEIDELRAQTILPNGKKVTLSKKDIFTKKRRSGSEKVFAIPGVEVGAVIEYAYEITSRRLTFLAPWQFQHGVFTKLSELILIIPEGFDYRAFASNAYVPDPQRESFQIADPQMGTSFVGRFVWRA
;
A
#
# COMPACT_ATOMS: atom_id res chain seq x y z
N MET A 1 33.97 3.26 -42.67
CA MET A 1 32.58 3.36 -42.15
C MET A 1 32.17 1.97 -41.71
N GLY A 2 31.72 1.80 -40.47
CA GLY A 2 31.38 0.50 -39.87
C GLY A 2 32.37 0.08 -38.80
N GLY A 3 32.03 0.29 -37.53
CA GLY A 3 32.85 -0.17 -36.41
C GLY A 3 32.41 0.31 -35.03
N ASN A 4 31.74 1.47 -34.94
CA ASN A 4 31.36 2.07 -33.65
C ASN A 4 29.94 1.74 -33.20
N ASP A 5 29.09 1.19 -34.07
CA ASP A 5 27.65 1.00 -33.75
C ASP A 5 27.38 -0.23 -32.88
N MET A 6 28.20 -1.29 -32.99
CA MET A 6 27.98 -2.54 -32.24
C MET A 6 28.32 -2.40 -30.73
N ARG A 7 29.32 -1.57 -30.39
CA ARG A 7 29.73 -1.34 -28.98
C ARG A 7 28.73 -0.46 -28.22
N SER A 8 28.07 0.47 -28.92
CA SER A 8 27.01 1.32 -28.35
C SER A 8 25.72 0.53 -28.07
N ILE A 9 25.35 -0.39 -28.97
CA ILE A 9 24.14 -1.21 -28.81
C ILE A 9 24.31 -2.23 -27.67
N ILE A 10 25.51 -2.82 -27.51
CA ILE A 10 25.80 -3.74 -26.40
C ILE A 10 25.80 -3.00 -25.04
N ALA A 11 26.28 -1.75 -24.99
CA ALA A 11 26.23 -0.91 -23.79
C ALA A 11 24.80 -0.49 -23.42
N GLN A 12 23.92 -0.25 -24.40
CA GLN A 12 22.51 0.09 -24.16
C GLN A 12 21.66 -1.10 -23.69
N ILE A 13 21.99 -2.32 -24.15
CA ILE A 13 21.33 -3.54 -23.67
C ILE A 13 21.77 -3.88 -22.22
N LEU A 14 23.00 -3.53 -21.83
CA LEU A 14 23.49 -3.71 -20.45
C LEU A 14 22.88 -2.71 -19.45
N VAL A 15 22.49 -1.51 -19.89
CA VAL A 15 21.81 -0.53 -19.02
C VAL A 15 20.32 -0.86 -18.83
N LEU A 16 19.66 -1.48 -19.82
CA LEU A 16 18.30 -2.02 -19.64
C LEU A 16 18.26 -3.28 -18.75
N GLY A 17 19.35 -4.05 -18.69
CA GLY A 17 19.47 -5.22 -17.81
C GLY A 17 19.68 -4.87 -16.33
N LEU A 18 20.27 -3.71 -15.99
CA LEU A 18 20.51 -3.32 -14.60
C LEU A 18 19.34 -2.56 -13.94
N LEU A 19 18.40 -2.00 -14.71
CA LEU A 19 17.19 -1.39 -14.15
C LEU A 19 16.11 -2.42 -13.78
N PHE A 20 16.27 -3.69 -14.19
CA PHE A 20 15.37 -4.78 -13.80
C PHE A 20 15.83 -5.55 -12.55
N TYR A 21 17.05 -5.30 -12.04
CA TYR A 21 17.57 -6.00 -10.85
C TYR A 21 17.36 -5.26 -9.52
N ALA A 22 16.77 -4.06 -9.55
CA ALA A 22 16.45 -3.28 -8.33
C ALA A 22 14.96 -3.30 -7.94
N GLY A 23 14.14 -4.14 -8.57
CA GLY A 23 12.75 -4.40 -8.17
C GLY A 23 12.30 -5.76 -8.69
N PRO A 24 12.24 -6.79 -7.84
CA PRO A 24 11.09 -6.96 -6.96
C PRO A 24 11.45 -7.50 -5.55
N LEU A 25 12.49 -6.99 -4.88
CA LEU A 25 12.74 -7.40 -3.49
C LEU A 25 11.75 -6.78 -2.49
N LEU A 26 10.91 -5.83 -2.92
CA LEU A 26 10.01 -5.06 -2.06
C LEU A 26 8.52 -5.16 -2.41
N ALA A 27 8.16 -5.86 -3.49
CA ALA A 27 6.79 -6.27 -3.74
C ALA A 27 6.54 -7.52 -2.89
N GLN A 28 6.07 -7.34 -1.66
CA GLN A 28 5.61 -8.49 -0.88
C GLN A 28 4.40 -9.08 -1.61
N GLU A 29 4.54 -10.30 -2.09
CA GLU A 29 3.47 -10.96 -2.84
C GLU A 29 2.24 -11.17 -1.95
N TRP A 30 1.07 -11.07 -2.58
CA TRP A 30 -0.22 -11.27 -1.93
C TRP A 30 -0.28 -12.66 -1.27
N GLY A 31 -0.54 -12.69 0.03
CA GLY A 31 -0.63 -13.92 0.80
C GLY A 31 0.68 -14.66 1.04
N ASP A 32 1.83 -14.10 0.66
CA ASP A 32 3.12 -14.65 1.02
C ASP A 32 3.55 -14.16 2.41
N VAL A 33 3.45 -15.03 3.42
CA VAL A 33 3.73 -14.74 4.84
C VAL A 33 4.72 -15.78 5.35
N SER A 34 5.85 -15.33 5.90
CA SER A 34 6.88 -16.22 6.45
C SER A 34 6.38 -16.96 7.68
N GLU A 35 6.95 -18.15 7.92
CA GLU A 35 6.68 -18.94 9.13
C GLU A 35 7.00 -18.16 10.42
N GLU A 36 8.03 -17.30 10.39
CA GLU A 36 8.35 -16.40 11.50
C GLU A 36 7.18 -15.47 11.84
N ILE A 37 6.57 -14.85 10.84
CA ILE A 37 5.41 -13.98 11.04
C ILE A 37 4.19 -14.79 11.50
N LEU A 38 3.98 -16.00 10.96
CA LEU A 38 2.89 -16.87 11.39
C LEU A 38 3.07 -17.37 12.84
N GLY A 39 4.31 -17.63 13.26
CA GLY A 39 4.67 -18.01 14.62
C GLY A 39 4.78 -16.85 15.61
N MET A 40 4.74 -15.61 15.15
CA MET A 40 4.81 -14.40 15.99
C MET A 40 3.65 -14.35 17.00
N THR A 41 3.96 -14.16 18.28
CA THR A 41 2.98 -14.03 19.37
C THR A 41 3.03 -12.67 20.07
N GLY A 42 3.99 -11.82 19.73
CA GLY A 42 4.16 -10.48 20.26
C GLY A 42 5.28 -9.74 19.54
N ILE A 43 5.53 -8.50 19.94
CA ILE A 43 6.62 -7.67 19.43
C ILE A 43 7.37 -7.01 20.59
N PRO A 44 8.72 -6.88 20.54
CA PRO A 44 9.48 -6.25 21.61
C PRO A 44 9.22 -4.74 21.75
N GLU A 45 8.78 -4.09 20.67
CA GLU A 45 8.51 -2.65 20.64
C GLU A 45 7.22 -2.27 21.39
N ASP A 46 6.29 -3.22 21.54
CA ASP A 46 5.05 -3.08 22.28
C ASP A 46 4.59 -4.45 22.82
N SER A 47 4.94 -4.74 24.07
CA SER A 47 4.63 -6.02 24.71
C SER A 47 3.14 -6.21 25.01
N GLU A 48 2.33 -5.15 24.94
CA GLU A 48 0.88 -5.19 25.18
C GLU A 48 0.07 -5.09 23.88
N ALA A 49 0.75 -5.12 22.72
CA ALA A 49 0.12 -5.00 21.42
C ALA A 49 -0.95 -6.07 21.19
N ASP A 50 -2.18 -5.63 20.93
CA ASP A 50 -3.29 -6.51 20.58
C ASP A 50 -3.21 -7.02 19.12
N ALA A 51 -2.55 -6.22 18.28
CA ALA A 51 -2.24 -6.53 16.88
C ALA A 51 -0.99 -5.71 16.47
N VAL A 52 -0.41 -6.04 15.31
CA VAL A 52 0.64 -5.22 14.71
C VAL A 52 0.40 -5.07 13.21
N ILE A 53 0.47 -3.85 12.70
CA ILE A 53 0.50 -3.59 11.26
C ILE A 53 1.90 -3.92 10.78
N LEU A 54 2.04 -5.05 10.09
CA LEU A 54 3.32 -5.51 9.56
C LEU A 54 3.78 -4.60 8.42
N PHE A 55 2.84 -4.22 7.56
CA PHE A 55 3.03 -3.13 6.63
C PHE A 55 1.69 -2.49 6.25
N ASP A 56 1.78 -1.22 5.87
CA ASP A 56 0.76 -0.49 5.17
C ASP A 56 1.41 0.28 4.02
N LYS A 57 1.17 -0.18 2.79
CA LYS A 57 1.80 0.35 1.59
C LYS A 57 0.76 1.01 0.71
N GLY A 58 1.07 2.19 0.21
CA GLY A 58 0.19 2.95 -0.67
C GLY A 58 0.92 3.47 -1.90
N THR A 59 0.23 3.47 -3.03
CA THR A 59 0.63 4.23 -4.22
C THR A 59 -0.47 5.22 -4.54
N ILE A 60 -0.11 6.47 -4.77
CA ILE A 60 -1.00 7.49 -5.27
C ILE A 60 -0.44 8.03 -6.57
N ALA A 61 -1.22 7.92 -7.63
CA ALA A 61 -0.84 8.35 -8.97
C ALA A 61 -1.90 9.26 -9.57
N ILE A 62 -1.46 10.28 -10.32
CA ILE A 62 -2.33 11.03 -11.21
C ILE A 62 -2.18 10.45 -12.61
N THR A 63 -3.30 10.00 -13.19
CA THR A 63 -3.32 9.40 -14.53
C THR A 63 -3.46 10.47 -15.62
N LEU A 64 -3.17 10.08 -16.86
CA LEU A 64 -3.39 10.91 -18.06
C LEU A 64 -4.83 11.38 -18.26
N ARG A 65 -5.80 10.68 -17.67
CA ARG A 65 -7.21 11.04 -17.73
C ARG A 65 -7.60 12.01 -16.62
N PHE A 66 -6.63 12.61 -15.95
CA PHE A 66 -6.84 13.51 -14.83
C PHE A 66 -7.62 12.84 -13.69
N GLN A 67 -7.31 11.57 -13.43
CA GLN A 67 -7.87 10.81 -12.33
C GLN A 67 -6.80 10.55 -11.29
N LEU A 68 -7.20 10.55 -10.03
CA LEU A 68 -6.38 10.10 -8.92
C LEU A 68 -6.61 8.60 -8.71
N VAL A 69 -5.55 7.80 -8.78
CA VAL A 69 -5.59 6.37 -8.46
C VAL A 69 -4.83 6.14 -7.16
N ILE A 70 -5.49 5.51 -6.20
CA ILE A 70 -4.95 5.20 -4.88
C ILE A 70 -5.00 3.68 -4.72
N GLN A 71 -3.83 3.06 -4.71
CA GLN A 71 -3.69 1.65 -4.37
C GLN A 71 -3.23 1.53 -2.93
N ARG A 72 -3.83 0.63 -2.15
CA ARG A 72 -3.38 0.35 -0.79
C ARG A 72 -3.33 -1.14 -0.55
N HIS A 73 -2.31 -1.59 0.17
CA HIS A 73 -2.11 -2.97 0.60
C HIS A 73 -1.64 -2.97 2.05
N THR A 74 -2.45 -3.59 2.91
CA THR A 74 -2.22 -3.61 4.35
C THR A 74 -2.19 -5.05 4.83
N ARG A 75 -1.27 -5.33 5.76
CA ARG A 75 -1.17 -6.63 6.43
C ARG A 75 -1.02 -6.43 7.93
N ILE A 76 -1.84 -7.14 8.69
CA ILE A 76 -1.93 -7.01 10.15
C ILE A 76 -1.84 -8.39 10.78
N LYS A 77 -0.97 -8.54 11.78
CA LYS A 77 -0.89 -9.74 12.61
C LYS A 77 -1.77 -9.54 13.84
N ILE A 78 -2.63 -10.52 14.14
CA ILE A 78 -3.47 -10.52 15.33
C ILE A 78 -2.73 -11.25 16.46
N LEU A 79 -2.56 -10.60 17.61
CA LEU A 79 -1.76 -11.11 18.73
C LEU A 79 -2.61 -11.54 19.92
N THR A 80 -3.76 -10.88 20.13
CA THR A 80 -4.69 -11.18 21.25
C THR A 80 -6.14 -11.19 20.78
N GLU A 81 -7.06 -11.65 21.63
CA GLU A 81 -8.50 -11.60 21.37
C GLU A 81 -9.01 -10.16 21.14
N ARG A 82 -8.44 -9.16 21.83
CA ARG A 82 -8.80 -7.75 21.64
C ARG A 82 -8.40 -7.24 20.25
N GLY A 83 -7.43 -7.90 19.60
CA GLY A 83 -7.01 -7.61 18.24
C GLY A 83 -8.01 -8.04 17.17
N LEU A 84 -8.96 -8.94 17.47
CA LEU A 84 -9.92 -9.45 16.49
C LEU A 84 -10.76 -8.33 15.84
N LYS A 85 -10.98 -7.21 16.55
CA LYS A 85 -11.66 -6.02 16.04
C LYS A 85 -11.00 -5.41 14.80
N TYR A 86 -9.70 -5.65 14.56
CA TYR A 86 -9.02 -5.18 13.36
C TYR A 86 -9.40 -5.97 12.10
N GLY A 87 -10.11 -7.08 12.25
CA GLY A 87 -10.74 -7.82 11.15
C GLY A 87 -11.98 -7.11 10.57
N ASP A 88 -12.57 -6.16 11.28
CA ASP A 88 -13.66 -5.32 10.77
C ASP A 88 -13.06 -4.08 10.07
N VAL A 89 -13.15 -4.06 8.74
CA VAL A 89 -12.54 -3.01 7.92
C VAL A 89 -13.61 -2.09 7.35
N SER A 90 -13.30 -0.80 7.35
CA SER A 90 -14.10 0.26 6.76
C SER A 90 -13.24 1.11 5.82
N ILE A 91 -13.71 1.29 4.58
CA ILE A 91 -13.04 2.12 3.56
C ILE A 91 -14.03 3.19 3.11
N TYR A 92 -13.71 4.45 3.40
CA TYR A 92 -14.51 5.58 2.95
C TYR A 92 -14.24 5.89 1.48
N LEU A 93 -15.33 6.19 0.75
CA LEU A 93 -15.34 6.64 -0.63
C LEU A 93 -16.09 7.96 -0.67
N GLY A 94 -15.49 9.02 -1.20
CA GLY A 94 -16.26 10.23 -1.48
C GLY A 94 -17.22 10.03 -2.65
N SER A 95 -18.01 11.07 -2.94
CA SER A 95 -19.12 10.97 -3.90
C SER A 95 -18.72 10.56 -5.32
N ASP A 96 -17.50 10.88 -5.75
CA ASP A 96 -16.98 10.61 -7.10
C ASP A 96 -15.88 9.53 -7.11
N ASP A 97 -15.78 8.76 -6.02
CA ASP A 97 -14.79 7.71 -5.87
C ASP A 97 -15.39 6.35 -6.25
N GLU A 98 -14.68 5.62 -7.08
CA GLU A 98 -14.94 4.22 -7.43
C GLU A 98 -13.91 3.35 -6.72
N ILE A 99 -14.30 2.13 -6.32
CA ILE A 99 -13.40 1.17 -5.69
C ILE A 99 -13.38 -0.12 -6.50
N ASP A 100 -12.19 -0.56 -6.83
CA ASP A 100 -11.90 -1.76 -7.60
C ASP A 100 -10.86 -2.61 -6.88
N GLU A 101 -10.69 -3.85 -7.35
CA GLU A 101 -9.72 -4.82 -6.82
C GLU A 101 -9.76 -5.01 -5.28
N LEU A 102 -10.89 -4.68 -4.65
CA LEU A 102 -11.08 -4.87 -3.22
C LEU A 102 -11.10 -6.37 -2.91
N ARG A 103 -10.05 -6.81 -2.21
CA ARG A 103 -9.87 -8.18 -1.77
C ARG A 103 -9.32 -8.20 -0.36
N ALA A 104 -9.71 -9.22 0.40
CA ALA A 104 -9.19 -9.47 1.73
C ALA A 104 -9.10 -10.97 2.01
N GLN A 105 -8.21 -11.36 2.91
CA GLN A 105 -8.08 -12.72 3.37
C GLN A 105 -7.50 -12.78 4.78
N THR A 106 -7.74 -13.92 5.43
CA THR A 106 -7.00 -14.35 6.61
C THR A 106 -6.03 -15.45 6.21
N ILE A 107 -4.79 -15.37 6.68
CA ILE A 107 -3.80 -16.44 6.68
C ILE A 107 -3.70 -16.96 8.12
N LEU A 108 -4.18 -18.18 8.35
CA LEU A 108 -4.18 -18.83 9.66
C LEU A 108 -2.75 -19.23 10.08
N PRO A 109 -2.50 -19.52 11.38
CA PRO A 109 -1.18 -19.92 11.87
C PRO A 109 -0.57 -21.13 11.13
N ASN A 110 -1.40 -22.00 10.58
CA ASN A 110 -0.97 -23.16 9.78
C ASN A 110 -0.76 -22.84 8.27
N GLY A 111 -0.82 -21.57 7.88
CA GLY A 111 -0.67 -21.11 6.50
C GLY A 111 -1.93 -21.23 5.62
N LYS A 112 -3.02 -21.81 6.13
CA LYS A 112 -4.28 -21.91 5.39
C LYS A 112 -4.88 -20.52 5.16
N LYS A 113 -5.32 -20.25 3.94
CA LYS A 113 -5.92 -18.97 3.53
C LYS A 113 -7.44 -19.06 3.49
N VAL A 114 -8.12 -18.04 4.02
CA VAL A 114 -9.58 -17.87 4.00
C VAL A 114 -9.89 -16.52 3.37
N THR A 115 -10.43 -16.52 2.15
CA THR A 115 -10.66 -15.31 1.36
C THR A 115 -12.06 -14.73 1.58
N LEU A 116 -12.15 -13.41 1.67
CA LEU A 116 -13.40 -12.66 1.71
C LEU A 116 -14.21 -12.86 0.42
N SER A 117 -15.50 -13.15 0.55
CA SER A 117 -16.40 -13.20 -0.60
C SER A 117 -16.90 -11.80 -0.95
N LYS A 118 -17.03 -11.50 -2.25
CA LYS A 118 -17.59 -10.21 -2.72
C LYS A 118 -18.99 -9.92 -2.19
N LYS A 119 -19.78 -10.97 -1.89
CA LYS A 119 -21.14 -10.84 -1.33
C LYS A 119 -21.15 -10.33 0.12
N ASP A 120 -20.05 -10.49 0.84
CA ASP A 120 -19.90 -10.12 2.25
C ASP A 120 -19.35 -8.68 2.40
N ILE A 121 -19.22 -7.95 1.28
CA ILE A 121 -18.84 -6.53 1.24
C ILE A 121 -20.11 -5.70 1.13
N PHE A 122 -20.37 -4.89 2.15
CA PHE A 122 -21.55 -4.02 2.22
C PHE A 122 -21.17 -2.58 1.93
N THR A 123 -22.11 -1.81 1.37
CA THR A 123 -21.94 -0.37 1.15
C THR A 123 -22.88 0.40 2.07
N LYS A 124 -22.33 1.22 2.97
CA LYS A 124 -23.12 2.14 3.81
C LYS A 124 -23.09 3.54 3.21
N LYS A 125 -24.26 4.15 3.02
CA LYS A 125 -24.34 5.56 2.58
C LYS A 125 -23.89 6.50 3.69
N ARG A 126 -23.27 7.62 3.31
CA ARG A 126 -22.85 8.73 4.18
C ARG A 126 -23.34 10.04 3.57
N ARG A 127 -23.26 11.13 4.34
CA ARG A 127 -23.68 12.47 3.87
C ARG A 127 -22.86 12.94 2.66
N SER A 128 -21.58 12.61 2.60
CA SER A 128 -20.63 13.05 1.58
C SER A 128 -19.97 11.89 0.82
N GLY A 129 -20.70 10.80 0.59
CA GLY A 129 -20.18 9.64 -0.12
C GLY A 129 -20.72 8.32 0.42
N SER A 130 -19.86 7.31 0.47
CA SER A 130 -20.19 5.99 0.95
C SER A 130 -19.02 5.34 1.69
N GLU A 131 -19.26 4.16 2.23
CA GLU A 131 -18.26 3.39 2.96
C GLU A 131 -18.44 1.92 2.59
N LYS A 132 -17.36 1.27 2.14
CA LYS A 132 -17.32 -0.18 2.03
C LYS A 132 -16.96 -0.75 3.39
N VAL A 133 -17.77 -1.67 3.89
CA VAL A 133 -17.55 -2.36 5.16
C VAL A 133 -17.61 -3.86 4.97
N PHE A 134 -16.69 -4.56 5.64
CA PHE A 134 -16.63 -6.02 5.62
C PHE A 134 -15.91 -6.52 6.86
N ALA A 135 -16.31 -7.70 7.31
CA ALA A 135 -15.54 -8.48 8.28
C ALA A 135 -14.70 -9.49 7.51
N ILE A 136 -13.38 -9.47 7.69
CA ILE A 136 -12.50 -10.47 7.08
C ILE A 136 -12.86 -11.84 7.69
N PRO A 137 -13.04 -12.90 6.89
CA PRO A 137 -13.49 -14.18 7.42
C PRO A 137 -12.37 -14.95 8.12
N GLY A 138 -12.70 -15.70 9.18
CA GLY A 138 -11.79 -16.63 9.83
C GLY A 138 -10.68 -15.97 10.66
N VAL A 139 -10.86 -14.72 11.08
CA VAL A 139 -9.89 -14.02 11.94
C VAL A 139 -9.84 -14.67 13.31
N GLU A 140 -8.64 -15.08 13.73
CA GLU A 140 -8.35 -15.69 15.01
C GLU A 140 -7.01 -15.18 15.57
N VAL A 141 -6.76 -15.44 16.85
CA VAL A 141 -5.47 -15.10 17.49
C VAL A 141 -4.34 -15.84 16.78
N GLY A 142 -3.26 -15.12 16.47
CA GLY A 142 -2.13 -15.65 15.70
C GLY A 142 -2.32 -15.61 14.19
N ALA A 143 -3.51 -15.30 13.69
CA ALA A 143 -3.71 -15.15 12.25
C ALA A 143 -3.14 -13.83 11.72
N VAL A 144 -2.87 -13.80 10.43
CA VAL A 144 -2.53 -12.58 9.68
C VAL A 144 -3.72 -12.23 8.79
N ILE A 145 -4.22 -11.01 8.92
CA ILE A 145 -5.21 -10.47 7.98
C ILE A 145 -4.50 -9.60 6.95
N GLU A 146 -5.01 -9.65 5.73
CA GLU A 146 -4.44 -8.94 4.59
C GLU A 146 -5.56 -8.42 3.71
N TYR A 147 -5.51 -7.15 3.34
CA TYR A 147 -6.45 -6.55 2.41
C TYR A 147 -5.76 -5.59 1.46
N ALA A 148 -6.31 -5.48 0.26
CA ALA A 148 -5.86 -4.54 -0.75
C ALA A 148 -7.05 -4.01 -1.54
N TYR A 149 -6.92 -2.80 -2.05
CA TYR A 149 -7.92 -2.16 -2.89
C TYR A 149 -7.30 -1.06 -3.74
N GLU A 150 -8.03 -0.69 -4.79
CA GLU A 150 -7.76 0.48 -5.61
C GLU A 150 -8.95 1.44 -5.55
N ILE A 151 -8.70 2.72 -5.32
CA ILE A 151 -9.70 3.78 -5.43
C ILE A 151 -9.34 4.65 -6.62
N THR A 152 -10.28 4.85 -7.52
CA THR A 152 -10.20 5.84 -8.60
C THR A 152 -11.09 7.02 -8.27
N SER A 153 -10.54 8.23 -8.26
CA SER A 153 -11.26 9.48 -7.99
C SER A 153 -11.05 10.51 -9.09
N ARG A 154 -12.10 11.28 -9.39
CA ARG A 154 -11.99 12.45 -10.30
C ARG A 154 -11.61 13.74 -9.57
N ARG A 155 -11.42 13.69 -8.26
CA ARG A 155 -11.18 14.87 -7.40
C ARG A 155 -9.68 15.12 -7.22
N LEU A 156 -9.02 15.61 -8.26
CA LEU A 156 -7.57 15.88 -8.25
C LEU A 156 -7.11 16.91 -7.20
N THR A 157 -8.00 17.81 -6.77
CA THR A 157 -7.68 18.86 -5.79
C THR A 157 -7.72 18.37 -4.34
N PHE A 158 -8.19 17.14 -4.09
CA PHE A 158 -8.26 16.57 -2.76
C PHE A 158 -7.59 15.20 -2.73
N LEU A 159 -6.44 15.17 -2.08
CA LEU A 159 -5.70 13.97 -1.76
C LEU A 159 -5.97 13.62 -0.29
N ALA A 160 -6.53 12.44 -0.05
CA ALA A 160 -6.73 11.98 1.32
C ALA A 160 -5.38 11.94 2.06
N PRO A 161 -5.32 12.39 3.32
CA PRO A 161 -4.07 12.36 4.08
C PRO A 161 -3.63 10.91 4.28
N TRP A 162 -2.34 10.66 4.04
CA TRP A 162 -1.72 9.37 4.37
C TRP A 162 -1.48 9.27 5.87
N GLN A 163 -2.14 8.33 6.52
CA GLN A 163 -1.92 8.02 7.93
C GLN A 163 -0.83 6.95 8.05
N PHE A 164 0.35 7.35 8.51
CA PHE A 164 1.49 6.44 8.75
C PHE A 164 1.58 5.98 10.22
N GLN A 165 0.86 6.66 11.12
CA GLN A 165 0.67 6.26 12.52
C GLN A 165 -0.78 5.84 12.73
N HIS A 166 -0.97 4.69 13.38
CA HIS A 166 -2.27 4.15 13.72
C HIS A 166 -2.34 3.92 15.24
N GLY A 167 -3.53 3.64 15.78
CA GLY A 167 -3.69 3.19 17.18
C GLY A 167 -3.12 1.79 17.44
N VAL A 168 -2.44 1.21 16.45
CA VAL A 168 -1.75 -0.08 16.46
C VAL A 168 -0.32 0.19 16.01
N PHE A 169 0.64 -0.44 16.67
CA PHE A 169 2.03 -0.36 16.24
C PHE A 169 2.17 -0.74 14.76
N THR A 170 2.90 0.09 14.01
CA THR A 170 3.10 -0.07 12.56
C THR A 170 4.58 -0.24 12.28
N LYS A 171 5.00 -1.45 11.85
CA LYS A 171 6.41 -1.76 11.55
C LYS A 171 6.91 -1.03 10.30
N LEU A 172 6.06 -0.95 9.28
CA LEU A 172 6.38 -0.32 8.00
C LEU A 172 5.16 0.43 7.47
N SER A 173 5.32 1.72 7.20
CA SER A 173 4.40 2.46 6.34
C SER A 173 5.19 2.99 5.14
N GLU A 174 4.67 2.79 3.94
CA GLU A 174 5.30 3.25 2.70
C GLU A 174 4.27 3.94 1.82
N LEU A 175 4.63 5.09 1.27
CA LEU A 175 3.84 5.83 0.30
C LEU A 175 4.69 6.12 -0.93
N ILE A 176 4.17 5.77 -2.10
CA ILE A 176 4.73 6.16 -3.40
C ILE A 176 3.76 7.18 -4.02
N LEU A 177 4.27 8.36 -4.36
CA LEU A 177 3.57 9.38 -5.11
C LEU A 177 4.11 9.42 -6.53
N ILE A 178 3.23 9.34 -7.54
CA ILE A 178 3.57 9.42 -8.96
C ILE A 178 2.81 10.60 -9.55
N ILE A 179 3.54 11.68 -9.82
CA ILE A 179 2.97 12.96 -10.24
C ILE A 179 3.50 13.30 -11.64
N PRO A 180 2.64 13.41 -12.65
CA PRO A 180 3.05 13.76 -14.00
C PRO A 180 3.49 15.22 -14.06
N GLU A 181 4.25 15.56 -15.10
CA GLU A 181 4.66 16.93 -15.38
C GLU A 181 3.46 17.90 -15.43
N GLY A 182 3.64 19.10 -14.89
CA GLY A 182 2.58 20.11 -14.79
C GLY A 182 1.75 20.07 -13.51
N PHE A 183 1.95 19.08 -12.64
CA PHE A 183 1.39 19.03 -11.30
C PHE A 183 2.45 19.32 -10.24
N ASP A 184 2.05 20.09 -9.23
CA ASP A 184 2.82 20.29 -8.00
C ASP A 184 1.97 19.82 -6.81
N TYR A 185 2.59 19.12 -5.86
CA TYR A 185 1.92 18.67 -4.65
C TYR A 185 2.72 19.03 -3.41
N ARG A 186 2.03 19.60 -2.42
CA ARG A 186 2.61 19.93 -1.12
C ARG A 186 2.06 18.99 -0.05
N ALA A 187 2.95 18.20 0.52
CA ALA A 187 2.65 17.40 1.70
C ALA A 187 2.91 18.24 2.96
N PHE A 188 1.95 18.24 3.88
CA PHE A 188 2.11 18.81 5.22
C PHE A 188 1.99 17.67 6.23
N ALA A 189 2.98 17.55 7.12
CA ALA A 189 2.91 16.65 8.26
C ALA A 189 2.41 17.43 9.47
N SER A 190 1.42 16.89 10.17
CA SER A 190 0.91 17.42 11.44
C SER A 190 0.90 16.32 12.48
N ASN A 191 1.25 16.63 13.74
CA ASN A 191 1.26 15.68 14.87
C ASN A 191 2.19 14.47 14.68
N ALA A 192 3.28 14.59 13.91
CA ALA A 192 4.24 13.52 13.72
C ALA A 192 5.21 13.44 14.93
N TYR A 193 5.04 12.44 15.80
CA TYR A 193 6.06 12.06 16.80
C TYR A 193 7.17 11.17 16.21
N VAL A 194 6.93 10.60 15.02
CA VAL A 194 7.89 9.75 14.29
C VAL A 194 8.85 10.65 13.50
N PRO A 195 10.14 10.29 13.36
CA PRO A 195 11.08 11.01 12.51
C PRO A 195 10.54 11.19 11.09
N ASP A 196 11.01 12.24 10.41
CA ASP A 196 10.75 12.45 8.99
C ASP A 196 10.95 11.13 8.20
N PRO A 197 10.06 10.79 7.26
CA PRO A 197 10.23 9.58 6.46
C PRO A 197 11.59 9.60 5.78
N GLN A 198 12.16 8.42 5.53
CA GLN A 198 13.18 8.30 4.50
C GLN A 198 12.54 8.68 3.16
N ARG A 199 13.10 9.69 2.49
CA ARG A 199 12.58 10.23 1.23
C ARG A 199 13.55 9.90 0.10
N GLU A 200 13.03 9.23 -0.91
CA GLU A 200 13.73 9.04 -2.17
C GLU A 200 12.89 9.69 -3.27
N SER A 201 13.52 10.42 -4.18
CA SER A 201 12.84 11.02 -5.31
C SER A 201 13.61 10.77 -6.59
N PHE A 202 12.91 10.34 -7.63
CA PHE A 202 13.49 10.13 -8.94
C PHE A 202 12.49 10.50 -10.02
N GLN A 203 12.98 10.70 -11.23
CA GLN A 203 12.15 10.94 -12.41
C GLN A 203 12.05 9.66 -13.23
N ILE A 204 10.86 9.37 -13.73
CA ILE A 204 10.65 8.30 -14.70
C ILE A 204 10.13 8.91 -16.00
N ALA A 205 10.70 8.47 -17.12
CA ALA A 205 10.15 8.77 -18.44
C ALA A 205 9.03 7.77 -18.74
N ASP A 206 7.81 8.26 -18.82
CA ASP A 206 6.66 7.50 -19.30
C ASP A 206 6.42 7.88 -20.76
N PRO A 207 6.43 6.92 -21.70
CA PRO A 207 6.19 7.19 -23.13
C PRO A 207 4.88 7.90 -23.44
N GLN A 208 3.90 7.82 -22.54
CA GLN A 208 2.58 8.44 -22.65
C GLN A 208 2.42 9.66 -21.73
N MET A 209 3.07 9.69 -20.56
CA MET A 209 2.93 10.79 -19.56
C MET A 209 4.06 11.83 -19.56
N GLY A 210 5.05 11.71 -20.43
CA GLY A 210 6.25 12.55 -20.34
C GLY A 210 7.05 12.21 -19.09
N THR A 211 7.67 13.20 -18.46
CA THR A 211 8.43 12.96 -17.22
C THR A 211 7.49 12.95 -16.02
N SER A 212 7.44 11.84 -15.28
CA SER A 212 6.74 11.80 -13.98
C SER A 212 7.74 11.91 -12.84
N PHE A 213 7.39 12.70 -11.82
CA PHE A 213 8.08 12.73 -10.55
C PHE A 213 7.58 11.59 -9.69
N VAL A 214 8.51 10.78 -9.19
CA VAL A 214 8.22 9.73 -8.21
C VAL A 214 8.82 10.14 -6.88
N GLY A 215 7.97 10.25 -5.85
CA GLY A 215 8.38 10.44 -4.47
C GLY A 215 8.05 9.20 -3.65
N ARG A 216 9.04 8.60 -3.02
CA ARG A 216 8.87 7.46 -2.12
C ARG A 216 9.16 7.90 -0.69
N PHE A 217 8.22 7.60 0.20
CA PHE A 217 8.27 7.97 1.61
C PHE A 217 8.14 6.70 2.45
N VAL A 218 9.13 6.44 3.30
CA VAL A 218 9.18 5.22 4.11
C VAL A 218 9.31 5.59 5.58
N TRP A 219 8.37 5.10 6.39
CA TRP A 219 8.42 5.15 7.85
C TRP A 219 8.64 3.74 8.39
N ARG A 220 9.67 3.60 9.23
CA ARG A 220 9.98 2.37 9.95
C ARG A 220 10.00 2.69 11.43
N ALA A 221 9.41 1.81 12.21
CA ALA A 221 9.51 1.85 13.67
C ALA A 221 10.79 1.15 14.15
#